data_AF-A0AAP7P8N4-F1
#
_entry.id   AF-A0AAP7P8N4-F1
#
_cell.length_a   1.000
_cell.length_b   1.000
_cell.length_c   1.000
_cell.angle_alpha   90.00
_cell.angle_beta   90.00
_cell.angle_gamma   90.00
#
_symmetry.space_group_name_H-M   'P 1'
#
loop_
_entity.id
_entity.type
_entity.pdbx_description
1 polymer ?
#
loop_
_entity_poly.entity_id
_entity_poly.type
_entity_poly.pdbx_seq_one_letter_code
_entity_poly.pdbx_strand_id
1 'polypeptide(L)'
;MVGFYQYITEQYGEKYAKIAQDLAEKSKGKKIQGVDEALAAFEKYKNVLDKKFSKVDRDAIFNSLESVTYDEWAKHLEKISKALKVTGYLSFGNDVWDGTRKGLETGDWRPLFVTLEKSAVDFGVAKIVALMFSFIAGAPLGFWGIAIITGIVSSYIGDDELNKLNELLGI
;
A
#
# COMPACT_ATOMS: atom_id res chain seq x y z
N MET A 1 14.18 -6.01 -9.82
CA MET A 1 12.87 -5.52 -10.29
C MET A 1 12.10 -6.56 -11.10
N VAL A 2 12.70 -7.24 -12.08
CA VAL A 2 12.01 -8.30 -12.87
C VAL A 2 11.33 -9.33 -11.97
N GLY A 3 12.04 -9.90 -10.99
CA GLY A 3 11.46 -10.91 -10.09
C GLY A 3 10.32 -10.41 -9.18
N PHE A 4 10.26 -9.11 -8.87
CA PHE A 4 9.17 -8.57 -8.03
C PHE A 4 7.90 -8.36 -8.83
N TYR A 5 7.99 -7.75 -10.01
CA TYR A 5 6.84 -7.61 -10.89
C TYR A 5 6.37 -8.96 -11.44
N GLN A 6 7.29 -9.91 -11.66
CA GLN A 6 6.94 -11.28 -11.98
C GLN A 6 6.16 -11.93 -10.82
N TYR A 7 6.62 -11.79 -9.57
CA TYR A 7 5.86 -12.25 -8.41
C TYR A 7 4.46 -11.62 -8.36
N ILE A 8 4.33 -10.30 -8.56
CA ILE A 8 3.02 -9.65 -8.61
C ILE A 8 2.16 -10.21 -9.75
N THR A 9 2.72 -10.42 -10.94
CA THR A 9 1.99 -10.98 -12.08
C THR A 9 1.51 -12.40 -11.77
N GLU A 10 2.36 -13.24 -11.19
CA GLU A 10 2.03 -14.64 -10.84
C GLU A 10 0.95 -14.71 -9.75
N GLN A 11 0.98 -13.81 -8.78
CA GLN A 11 0.03 -13.81 -7.66
C GLN A 11 -1.27 -13.04 -7.95
N TYR A 12 -1.20 -11.95 -8.72
CA TYR A 12 -2.28 -10.96 -8.83
C TYR A 12 -2.63 -10.57 -10.28
N GLY A 13 -1.93 -11.14 -11.26
CA GLY A 13 -2.19 -10.96 -12.68
C GLY A 13 -1.51 -9.73 -13.31
N GLU A 14 -1.36 -9.77 -14.64
CA GLU A 14 -0.62 -8.76 -15.42
C GLU A 14 -1.17 -7.34 -15.26
N LYS A 15 -2.51 -7.20 -15.18
CA LYS A 15 -3.12 -5.87 -15.07
C LYS A 15 -2.72 -5.18 -13.76
N TYR A 16 -2.67 -5.93 -12.67
CA TYR A 16 -2.25 -5.39 -11.38
C TYR A 16 -0.74 -5.08 -11.37
N ALA A 17 0.08 -5.94 -11.96
CA ALA A 17 1.51 -5.67 -12.14
C ALA A 17 1.78 -4.37 -12.91
N LYS A 18 0.97 -4.05 -13.93
CA LYS A 18 1.05 -2.78 -14.66
C LYS A 18 0.70 -1.58 -13.77
N ILE A 19 -0.34 -1.66 -12.94
CA ILE A 19 -0.66 -0.59 -11.97
C ILE A 19 0.51 -0.37 -11.00
N ALA A 20 1.09 -1.45 -10.46
CA ALA A 20 2.25 -1.34 -9.58
C ALA A 20 3.45 -0.67 -10.28
N GLN A 21 3.70 -0.98 -11.55
CA GLN A 21 4.74 -0.33 -12.38
C GLN A 21 4.44 1.15 -12.60
N ASP A 22 3.21 1.49 -13.01
CA ASP A 22 2.77 2.88 -13.23
C ASP A 22 2.94 3.73 -11.96
N LEU A 23 2.55 3.19 -10.80
CA LEU A 23 2.72 3.86 -9.51
C LEU A 23 4.20 4.09 -9.19
N ALA A 24 5.04 3.09 -9.40
CA ALA A 24 6.48 3.21 -9.20
C ALA A 24 7.10 4.27 -10.12
N GLU A 25 6.69 4.33 -11.38
CA GLU A 25 7.18 5.33 -12.33
C GLU A 25 6.69 6.75 -11.98
N LYS A 26 5.39 6.92 -11.73
CA LYS A 26 4.79 8.23 -11.40
C LYS A 26 5.23 8.76 -10.04
N SER A 27 5.68 7.91 -9.13
CA SER A 27 6.24 8.33 -7.83
C SER A 27 7.59 9.06 -7.96
N LYS A 28 8.30 8.91 -9.09
CA LYS A 28 9.61 9.52 -9.30
C LYS A 28 9.46 11.03 -9.50
N GLY A 29 9.95 11.82 -8.55
CA GLY A 29 10.02 13.28 -8.65
C GLY A 29 8.68 14.01 -8.44
N LYS A 30 7.61 13.29 -8.08
CA LYS A 30 6.30 13.90 -7.78
C LYS A 30 6.28 14.40 -6.32
N LYS A 31 5.54 15.48 -6.07
CA LYS A 31 5.12 15.85 -4.70
C LYS A 31 3.85 15.06 -4.39
N ILE A 32 3.73 14.54 -3.18
CA ILE A 32 2.49 13.92 -2.71
C ILE A 32 1.38 14.96 -2.57
N GLN A 33 0.13 14.53 -2.75
CA GLN A 33 -1.01 15.27 -2.22
C GLN A 33 -0.90 15.41 -0.70
N GLY A 34 -1.53 16.45 -0.15
CA GLY A 34 -1.62 16.64 1.29
C GLY A 34 -2.39 15.49 1.94
N VAL A 35 -2.11 15.26 3.21
CA VAL A 35 -2.71 14.17 3.98
C VAL A 35 -4.25 14.18 3.94
N ASP A 36 -4.88 15.35 3.97
CA ASP A 36 -6.33 15.48 4.02
C ASP A 36 -6.97 15.16 2.66
N GLU A 37 -6.39 15.63 1.55
CA GLU A 37 -6.88 15.29 0.21
C GLU A 37 -6.70 13.80 -0.09
N ALA A 38 -5.52 13.25 0.20
CA ALA A 38 -5.23 11.84 -0.03
C ALA A 38 -6.15 10.94 0.82
N LEU A 39 -6.34 11.26 2.10
CA LEU A 39 -7.22 10.49 2.99
C LEU A 39 -8.68 10.54 2.49
N ALA A 40 -9.18 11.71 2.07
CA ALA A 40 -10.53 11.84 1.54
C ALA A 40 -10.73 11.02 0.26
N ALA A 41 -9.77 11.03 -0.66
CA ALA A 41 -9.82 10.23 -1.89
C ALA A 41 -9.81 8.73 -1.59
N PHE A 42 -8.96 8.31 -0.65
CA PHE A 42 -8.88 6.93 -0.18
C PHE A 42 -10.17 6.47 0.51
N GLU A 43 -10.76 7.28 1.39
CA GLU A 43 -12.01 6.92 2.07
C GLU A 43 -13.16 6.73 1.07
N LYS A 44 -13.25 7.61 0.07
CA LYS A 44 -14.23 7.47 -1.01
C LYS A 44 -14.06 6.15 -1.77
N TYR A 45 -12.82 5.82 -2.15
CA TYR A 45 -12.47 4.56 -2.80
C TYR A 45 -12.81 3.35 -1.91
N LYS A 46 -12.32 3.34 -0.67
CA LYS A 46 -12.52 2.28 0.32
C LYS A 46 -13.99 2.00 0.56
N ASN A 47 -14.82 3.04 0.65
CA ASN A 47 -16.26 2.88 0.86
C ASN A 47 -16.97 2.14 -0.28
N VAL A 48 -16.46 2.21 -1.51
CA VAL A 48 -16.98 1.42 -2.63
C VAL A 48 -16.40 0.00 -2.57
N LEU A 49 -15.09 -0.12 -2.35
CA LEU A 49 -14.41 -1.41 -2.21
C LEU A 49 -15.04 -2.29 -1.13
N ASP A 50 -15.31 -1.73 0.05
CA ASP A 50 -15.87 -2.41 1.21
C ASP A 50 -17.29 -2.94 0.98
N LYS A 51 -18.02 -2.45 -0.03
CA LYS A 51 -19.32 -3.00 -0.42
C LYS A 51 -19.18 -4.25 -1.28
N LYS A 52 -18.05 -4.41 -1.97
CA LYS A 52 -17.75 -5.57 -2.81
C LYS A 52 -17.25 -6.77 -1.99
N PHE A 53 -16.60 -6.52 -0.86
CA PHE A 53 -16.05 -7.56 0.02
C PHE A 53 -16.85 -7.66 1.30
N SER A 54 -17.24 -8.87 1.68
CA SER A 54 -18.01 -9.05 2.91
C SER A 54 -17.17 -8.65 4.13
N LYS A 55 -17.82 -8.37 5.26
CA LYS A 55 -17.09 -8.14 6.51
C LYS A 55 -16.26 -9.37 6.90
N VAL A 56 -16.79 -10.58 6.69
CA VAL A 56 -16.11 -11.84 7.00
C VAL A 56 -14.81 -11.98 6.20
N ASP A 57 -14.83 -11.65 4.90
CA ASP A 57 -13.63 -11.71 4.06
C ASP A 57 -12.54 -10.74 4.54
N ARG A 58 -12.96 -9.55 5.01
CA ARG A 58 -12.06 -8.53 5.54
C ARG A 58 -11.48 -8.92 6.90
N ASP A 59 -12.32 -9.43 7.79
CA ASP A 59 -11.91 -9.89 9.12
C ASP A 59 -10.93 -11.09 9.00
N ALA A 60 -11.12 -11.98 8.02
CA ALA A 60 -10.20 -13.08 7.77
C ALA A 60 -8.79 -12.61 7.37
N ILE A 61 -8.70 -11.51 6.60
CA ILE A 61 -7.42 -10.89 6.24
C ILE A 61 -6.76 -10.27 7.49
N PHE A 62 -7.53 -9.55 8.30
CA PHE A 62 -7.03 -8.98 9.55
C PHE A 62 -6.48 -10.05 10.49
N ASN A 63 -7.25 -11.11 10.74
CA ASN A 63 -6.83 -12.23 11.59
C ASN A 63 -5.57 -12.93 11.04
N SER A 64 -5.44 -13.03 9.72
CA SER A 64 -4.23 -13.59 9.10
C SER A 64 -3.03 -12.69 9.34
N LEU A 65 -3.20 -11.36 9.29
CA LEU A 65 -2.15 -10.39 9.57
C LEU A 65 -1.72 -10.38 11.05
N GLU A 66 -2.59 -10.78 11.98
CA GLU A 66 -2.22 -10.88 13.40
C GLU A 66 -1.08 -11.87 13.65
N SER A 67 -0.99 -12.93 12.85
CA SER A 67 0.09 -13.92 12.92
C SER A 67 1.44 -13.43 12.40
N VAL A 68 1.48 -12.29 11.70
CA VAL A 68 2.71 -11.71 11.15
C VAL A 68 3.30 -10.74 12.16
N THR A 69 4.58 -10.92 12.47
CA THR A 69 5.34 -10.00 13.32
C THR A 69 5.94 -8.85 12.51
N TYR A 70 6.23 -7.72 13.17
CA TYR A 70 6.98 -6.63 12.55
C TYR A 70 8.31 -7.11 11.97
N ASP A 71 9.07 -7.94 12.70
CA ASP A 71 10.38 -8.42 12.26
C ASP A 71 10.31 -9.28 11.00
N GLU A 72 9.25 -10.08 10.84
CA GLU A 72 9.00 -10.84 9.62
C GLU A 72 8.74 -9.90 8.45
N TRP A 73 7.81 -8.95 8.58
CA TRP A 73 7.53 -7.97 7.53
C TRP A 73 8.76 -7.10 7.22
N ALA A 74 9.52 -6.67 8.22
CA ALA A 74 10.68 -5.81 8.08
C ALA A 74 11.79 -6.45 7.23
N LYS A 75 11.95 -7.79 7.27
CA LYS A 75 12.87 -8.51 6.36
C LYS A 75 12.47 -8.35 4.89
N HIS A 76 11.17 -8.37 4.59
CA HIS A 76 10.68 -8.11 3.23
C HIS A 76 10.92 -6.65 2.83
N LEU A 77 10.67 -5.71 3.75
CA LEU A 77 10.97 -4.29 3.54
C LEU A 77 12.46 -4.05 3.26
N GLU A 78 13.35 -4.66 4.03
CA GLU A 78 14.79 -4.57 3.80
C GLU A 78 15.19 -5.09 2.42
N LYS A 79 14.69 -6.28 2.04
CA LYS A 79 15.00 -6.90 0.74
C LYS A 79 14.54 -6.02 -0.42
N ILE A 80 13.31 -5.49 -0.35
CA ILE A 80 12.73 -4.63 -1.38
C ILE A 80 13.43 -3.27 -1.42
N SER A 81 13.70 -2.67 -0.26
CA SER A 81 14.40 -1.39 -0.17
C SER A 81 15.81 -1.49 -0.76
N LYS A 82 16.56 -2.56 -0.47
CA LYS A 82 17.86 -2.84 -1.13
C LYS A 82 17.71 -2.95 -2.65
N ALA A 83 16.71 -3.69 -3.13
CA ALA A 83 16.45 -3.83 -4.56
C ALA A 83 16.08 -2.51 -5.25
N LEU A 84 15.44 -1.59 -4.53
CA LEU A 84 15.05 -0.26 -5.01
C LEU A 84 16.07 0.83 -4.69
N LYS A 85 17.21 0.49 -4.06
CA LYS A 85 18.23 1.45 -3.59
C LYS A 85 17.66 2.53 -2.66
N VAL A 86 16.67 2.17 -1.86
CA VAL A 86 16.01 3.00 -0.86
C VAL A 86 16.72 2.84 0.49
N THR A 87 17.15 3.95 1.11
CA THR A 87 17.76 4.00 2.44
C THR A 87 16.78 4.56 3.49
N GLY A 88 17.09 4.50 4.79
CA GLY A 88 16.29 5.17 5.83
C GLY A 88 14.86 4.66 6.03
N TYR A 89 14.52 3.48 5.51
CA TYR A 89 13.17 2.91 5.60
C TYR A 89 12.83 2.37 7.01
N LEU A 90 13.85 2.00 7.79
CA LEU A 90 13.65 1.47 9.14
C LEU A 90 13.18 2.52 10.16
N SER A 91 13.50 3.80 9.94
CA SER A 91 13.22 4.86 10.94
C SER A 91 11.74 5.17 11.13
N PHE A 92 10.89 4.79 10.17
CA PHE A 92 9.43 4.97 10.23
C PHE A 92 8.68 3.64 10.03
N GLY A 93 9.41 2.51 9.93
CA GLY A 93 8.83 1.21 9.62
C GLY A 93 7.80 0.75 10.66
N ASN A 94 8.10 0.92 11.94
CA ASN A 94 7.18 0.59 13.05
C ASN A 94 5.89 1.40 12.96
N ASP A 95 5.98 2.72 12.77
CA ASP A 95 4.80 3.59 12.69
C ASP A 95 3.91 3.24 11.49
N VAL A 96 4.51 2.83 10.37
CA VAL A 96 3.79 2.35 9.18
C VAL A 96 3.11 1.00 9.46
N TRP A 97 3.80 0.09 10.13
CA TRP A 97 3.25 -1.21 10.52
C TRP A 97 2.04 -1.04 11.47
N ASP A 98 2.21 -0.28 12.53
CA ASP A 98 1.17 -0.02 13.54
C ASP A 98 0.01 0.76 12.94
N GLY A 99 0.28 1.78 12.12
CA GLY A 99 -0.75 2.53 11.41
C GLY A 99 -1.57 1.67 10.46
N THR A 100 -0.93 0.72 9.77
CA THR A 100 -1.62 -0.24 8.88
C THR A 100 -2.50 -1.19 9.68
N ARG A 101 -2.00 -1.75 10.78
CA ARG A 101 -2.79 -2.63 11.66
C ARG A 101 -4.00 -1.89 12.24
N LYS A 102 -3.79 -0.66 12.72
CA LYS A 102 -4.88 0.18 13.24
C LYS A 102 -5.94 0.48 12.17
N GLY A 103 -5.52 0.79 10.96
CA GLY A 103 -6.43 1.03 9.84
C GLY A 103 -7.26 -0.21 9.47
N LEU A 104 -6.65 -1.39 9.52
CA LEU A 104 -7.35 -2.65 9.27
C LEU A 104 -8.32 -3.02 10.40
N GLU A 105 -7.92 -2.82 11.67
CA GLU A 105 -8.71 -3.18 12.86
C GLU A 105 -9.90 -2.22 13.07
N THR A 106 -9.63 -0.91 12.98
CA THR A 106 -10.57 0.12 13.43
C THR A 106 -11.16 0.96 12.30
N GLY A 107 -10.55 0.89 11.11
CA GLY A 107 -10.86 1.80 10.01
C GLY A 107 -10.24 3.20 10.14
N ASP A 108 -9.47 3.49 11.20
CA ASP A 108 -8.76 4.75 11.35
C ASP A 108 -7.42 4.73 10.60
N TRP A 109 -7.44 5.24 9.37
CA TRP A 109 -6.26 5.30 8.49
C TRP A 109 -5.44 6.58 8.66
N ARG A 110 -5.95 7.59 9.37
CA ARG A 110 -5.30 8.90 9.47
C ARG A 110 -3.88 8.82 10.04
N PRO A 111 -3.58 8.02 11.09
CA PRO A 111 -2.21 7.89 11.59
C PRO A 111 -1.23 7.38 10.53
N LEU A 112 -1.63 6.39 9.73
CA LEU A 112 -0.80 5.88 8.64
C LEU A 112 -0.55 6.97 7.59
N PHE A 113 -1.59 7.68 7.17
CA PHE A 113 -1.47 8.75 6.18
C PHE A 113 -0.52 9.88 6.68
N VAL A 114 -0.63 10.29 7.94
CA VAL A 114 0.29 11.29 8.52
C VAL A 114 1.75 10.78 8.50
N THR A 115 1.97 9.51 8.84
CA THR A 115 3.31 8.90 8.80
C THR A 115 3.86 8.82 7.38
N LEU A 116 3.03 8.44 6.39
CA LEU A 116 3.43 8.36 4.99
C LEU A 116 3.75 9.74 4.42
N GLU A 117 2.97 10.78 4.77
CA GLU A 117 3.26 12.16 4.36
C GLU A 117 4.62 12.61 4.87
N LYS A 118 4.90 12.45 6.17
CA LYS A 118 6.21 12.77 6.77
C LYS A 118 7.34 12.00 6.07
N SER A 119 7.15 10.71 5.85
CA SER A 119 8.13 9.87 5.14
C SER A 119 8.39 10.37 3.71
N ALA A 120 7.35 10.74 2.96
CA ALA A 120 7.52 11.29 1.62
C ALA A 120 8.20 12.67 1.62
N VAL A 121 7.97 13.52 2.63
CA VAL A 121 8.67 14.80 2.76
C VAL A 121 10.15 14.58 3.02
N ASP A 122 10.49 13.71 3.98
CA ASP A 122 11.88 13.47 4.37
C ASP A 122 12.65 12.69 3.31
N PHE A 123 11.94 11.88 2.52
CA PHE A 123 12.58 10.80 1.76
C PHE A 123 12.05 10.52 0.35
N GLY A 124 10.97 11.16 -0.06
CA GLY A 124 10.35 11.02 -1.38
C GLY A 124 9.33 9.87 -1.51
N VAL A 125 8.39 10.05 -2.45
CA VAL A 125 7.25 9.13 -2.72
C VAL A 125 7.69 7.74 -3.15
N ALA A 126 8.87 7.61 -3.76
CA ALA A 126 9.42 6.31 -4.16
C ALA A 126 9.59 5.35 -2.96
N LYS A 127 9.81 5.87 -1.74
CA LYS A 127 9.87 5.03 -0.53
C LYS A 127 8.48 4.53 -0.11
N ILE A 128 7.43 5.32 -0.32
CA ILE A 128 6.05 4.88 -0.08
C ILE A 128 5.71 3.67 -0.97
N VAL A 129 6.13 3.70 -2.23
CA VAL A 129 5.94 2.56 -3.14
C VAL A 129 6.73 1.33 -2.67
N ALA A 130 7.95 1.50 -2.17
CA ALA A 130 8.73 0.40 -1.61
C ALA A 130 8.04 -0.25 -0.39
N LEU A 131 7.38 0.54 0.46
CA LEU A 131 6.58 0.05 1.58
C LEU A 131 5.33 -0.70 1.12
N MET A 132 4.61 -0.18 0.12
CA MET A 132 3.49 -0.92 -0.48
C MET A 132 3.97 -2.32 -0.89
N PHE A 133 5.09 -2.36 -1.60
CA PHE A 133 5.64 -3.61 -2.13
C PHE A 133 6.06 -4.57 -1.02
N SER A 134 6.55 -4.07 0.12
CA SER A 134 6.88 -4.91 1.27
C SER A 134 5.65 -5.51 1.93
N PHE A 135 4.54 -4.78 2.00
CA PHE A 135 3.26 -5.33 2.43
C PHE A 135 2.74 -6.40 1.48
N ILE A 136 2.73 -6.13 0.17
CA ILE A 136 2.23 -7.09 -0.83
C ILE A 136 3.03 -8.40 -0.82
N ALA A 137 4.35 -8.32 -0.57
CA ALA A 137 5.22 -9.49 -0.56
C ALA A 137 5.38 -10.17 0.81
N GLY A 138 5.11 -9.45 1.90
CA GLY A 138 5.44 -9.86 3.26
C GLY A 138 4.24 -10.08 4.18
N ALA A 139 3.01 -9.87 3.69
CA ALA A 139 1.80 -10.04 4.48
C ALA A 139 0.70 -10.81 3.71
N PRO A 140 -0.08 -11.68 4.38
CA PRO A 140 -1.16 -12.45 3.78
C PRO A 140 -2.42 -11.59 3.60
N LEU A 141 -2.33 -10.57 2.74
CA LEU A 141 -3.34 -9.52 2.62
C LEU A 141 -4.57 -9.91 1.80
N GLY A 142 -4.51 -11.02 1.05
CA GLY A 142 -5.55 -11.38 0.08
C GLY A 142 -5.82 -10.26 -0.93
N PHE A 143 -6.85 -10.42 -1.76
CA PHE A 143 -7.13 -9.45 -2.82
C PHE A 143 -7.64 -8.10 -2.27
N TRP A 144 -8.48 -8.11 -1.23
CA TRP A 144 -8.99 -6.86 -0.63
C TRP A 144 -7.89 -6.07 0.07
N GLY A 145 -7.03 -6.69 0.88
CA GLY A 145 -5.97 -5.97 1.60
C GLY A 145 -4.96 -5.35 0.62
N ILE A 146 -4.67 -6.05 -0.47
CA ILE A 146 -3.83 -5.53 -1.56
C ILE A 146 -4.47 -4.33 -2.25
N ALA A 147 -5.78 -4.41 -2.54
CA ALA A 147 -6.55 -3.30 -3.07
C ALA A 147 -6.57 -2.08 -2.12
N ILE A 148 -6.58 -2.30 -0.79
CA ILE A 148 -6.45 -1.24 0.21
C ILE A 148 -5.07 -0.58 0.15
N ILE A 149 -3.98 -1.36 0.23
CA ILE A 149 -2.62 -0.81 0.20
C ILE A 149 -2.37 -0.03 -1.10
N THR A 150 -2.87 -0.52 -2.23
CA THR A 150 -2.74 0.18 -3.51
C THR A 150 -3.61 1.41 -3.62
N GLY A 151 -4.80 1.39 -3.02
CA GLY A 151 -5.65 2.57 -2.87
C GLY A 151 -4.93 3.69 -2.11
N ILE A 152 -4.25 3.36 -1.01
CA ILE A 152 -3.50 4.33 -0.18
C ILE A 152 -2.42 5.06 -0.99
N VAL A 153 -1.63 4.34 -1.78
CA VAL A 153 -0.57 5.00 -2.57
C VAL A 153 -1.16 5.72 -3.78
N SER A 154 -2.19 5.15 -4.40
CA SER A 154 -2.89 5.80 -5.51
C SER A 154 -3.47 7.14 -5.07
N SER A 155 -4.05 7.24 -3.87
CA SER A 155 -4.57 8.50 -3.34
C SER A 155 -3.51 9.57 -3.12
N TYR A 156 -2.24 9.20 -2.86
CA TYR A 156 -1.16 10.18 -2.79
C TYR A 156 -0.67 10.66 -4.15
N ILE A 157 -0.83 9.83 -5.18
CA ILE A 157 -0.33 10.11 -6.53
C ILE A 157 -1.38 10.88 -7.33
N GLY A 158 -2.65 10.46 -7.31
CA GLY A 158 -3.73 11.18 -7.99
C GLY A 158 -4.97 10.33 -8.32
N ASP A 159 -6.03 11.03 -8.74
CA ASP A 159 -7.33 10.42 -9.02
C ASP A 159 -7.30 9.43 -10.20
N ASP A 160 -6.44 9.67 -11.21
CA ASP A 160 -6.28 8.77 -12.36
C ASP A 160 -5.84 7.37 -11.93
N GLU A 161 -4.97 7.27 -10.91
CA GLU A 161 -4.49 5.99 -10.38
C GLU A 161 -5.59 5.23 -9.65
N LEU A 162 -6.39 5.94 -8.85
CA LEU A 162 -7.55 5.37 -8.17
C LEU A 162 -8.61 4.90 -9.17
N ASN A 163 -8.83 5.64 -10.27
CA ASN A 163 -9.76 5.25 -11.31
C ASN A 163 -9.31 3.98 -12.04
N LYS A 164 -8.02 3.85 -12.38
CA LYS A 164 -7.46 2.61 -12.94
C LYS A 164 -7.65 1.42 -12.00
N LEU A 165 -7.49 1.65 -10.70
CA LEU A 165 -7.70 0.62 -9.69
C LEU A 165 -9.19 0.24 -9.60
N ASN A 166 -10.10 1.20 -9.64
CA ASN A 166 -11.54 0.96 -9.71
C ASN A 166 -11.92 0.12 -10.93
N GLU A 167 -11.43 0.46 -12.11
CA GLU A 167 -11.66 -0.30 -13.35
C GLU A 167 -11.12 -1.74 -13.27
N LEU A 168 -9.91 -1.92 -12.72
CA LEU A 168 -9.34 -3.25 -12.49
C LEU A 168 -10.25 -4.09 -11.59
N LEU A 169 -10.75 -3.46 -10.54
CA LEU A 169 -11.58 -4.09 -9.53
C LEU A 169 -13.04 -4.16 -9.97
N GLY A 170 -13.45 -3.55 -11.07
CA GLY A 170 -14.85 -3.48 -11.51
C GLY A 170 -15.78 -2.85 -10.46
N ILE A 171 -15.34 -1.73 -9.87
CA ILE A 171 -16.09 -0.95 -8.87
C ILE A 171 -16.20 0.52 -9.26
#